data_AF-A0A6A1UN89-F1
#
_entry.id   AF-A0A6A1UN89-F1
#
_cell.length_a   1.000
_cell.length_b   1.000
_cell.length_c   1.000
_cell.angle_alpha   90.00
_cell.angle_beta   90.00
_cell.angle_gamma   90.00
#
_symmetry.space_group_name_H-M   'P 1'
#
loop_
_entity.id
_entity.type
_entity.pdbx_description
1 polymer ?
#
loop_
_entity_poly.entity_id
_entity_poly.type
_entity_poly.pdbx_seq_one_letter_code
_entity_poly.pdbx_strand_id
1 'polypeptide(L)'
;MNCSRSLSFLSALFILTAQAVAQTDFLFLREFCLDKGSYTANSTYKANLNHLLSSISTNISYGFYNSSYGEISDRAYAIGLCRGDVTSESAVAIPH
;
A
#
# COMPACT_ATOMS: atom_id res chain seq x y z
N MET A 1 39.67 -19.64 -22.68
CA MET A 1 39.19 -19.28 -21.32
C MET A 1 38.52 -17.90 -21.21
N ASN A 2 38.60 -17.02 -22.21
CA ASN A 2 37.97 -15.68 -22.13
C ASN A 2 36.48 -15.64 -22.48
N CYS A 3 36.01 -16.56 -23.35
CA CYS A 3 34.61 -16.62 -23.78
C CYS A 3 33.65 -17.01 -22.65
N SER A 4 34.06 -17.99 -21.82
CA SER A 4 33.30 -18.43 -20.64
C SER A 4 33.19 -17.32 -19.58
N ARG A 5 34.26 -16.55 -19.35
CA ARG A 5 34.23 -15.39 -18.44
C ARG A 5 33.29 -14.29 -18.95
N SER A 6 33.34 -13.99 -20.26
CA SER A 6 32.44 -13.03 -20.91
C SER A 6 30.96 -13.41 -20.75
N LEU A 7 30.64 -14.70 -20.94
CA LEU A 7 29.27 -15.21 -20.77
C LEU A 7 28.78 -15.10 -19.32
N SER A 8 29.65 -15.36 -18.34
CA SER A 8 29.35 -15.17 -16.92
C SER A 8 29.06 -13.71 -16.57
N PHE A 9 29.82 -12.76 -17.13
CA PHE A 9 29.58 -11.33 -16.92
C PHE A 9 28.24 -10.87 -17.52
N LEU A 10 27.91 -11.32 -18.72
CA LEU A 10 26.63 -11.00 -19.38
C LEU A 10 25.43 -11.56 -18.59
N SER A 11 25.54 -12.79 -18.08
CA SER A 11 24.53 -13.41 -17.21
C SER A 11 24.34 -12.61 -15.91
N ALA A 12 25.43 -12.26 -15.23
CA ALA A 12 25.36 -11.45 -14.01
C ALA A 12 24.71 -10.08 -14.26
N LEU A 13 25.09 -9.40 -15.35
CA LEU A 13 24.51 -8.11 -15.73
C LEU A 13 23.00 -8.23 -16.00
N PHE A 14 22.56 -9.28 -16.68
CA PHE A 14 21.14 -9.54 -16.94
C PHE A 14 20.34 -9.77 -15.66
N ILE A 15 20.90 -10.53 -14.71
CA ILE A 15 20.30 -10.77 -13.39
C ILE A 15 20.20 -9.46 -12.60
N LEU A 16 21.26 -8.64 -12.58
CA LEU A 16 21.28 -7.32 -11.94
C LEU A 16 20.21 -6.38 -12.52
N THR A 17 20.04 -6.36 -13.85
CA THR A 17 18.99 -5.55 -14.48
C THR A 17 17.59 -6.08 -14.18
N ALA A 18 17.39 -7.39 -14.12
CA ALA A 18 16.09 -7.98 -13.80
C ALA A 18 15.63 -7.64 -12.37
N GLN A 19 16.56 -7.60 -11.42
CA GLN A 19 16.29 -7.19 -10.04
C GLN A 19 15.92 -5.70 -9.91
N ALA A 20 16.48 -4.84 -10.76
CA ALA A 20 16.18 -3.39 -10.75
C ALA A 20 14.75 -3.07 -11.23
N VAL A 21 14.20 -3.85 -12.18
CA VAL A 21 12.82 -3.66 -12.68
C VAL A 21 11.76 -4.29 -11.76
N ALA A 22 12.16 -5.13 -10.80
CA ALA A 22 11.24 -5.77 -9.86
C ALA A 22 10.76 -4.82 -8.74
N GLN A 23 11.28 -3.59 -8.67
CA GLN A 23 10.78 -2.59 -7.74
C GLN A 23 9.37 -2.16 -8.16
N THR A 24 8.39 -2.45 -7.31
CA THR A 24 7.01 -1.98 -7.48
C THR A 24 7.01 -0.46 -7.44
N ASP A 25 6.85 0.14 -8.62
CA ASP A 25 6.70 1.59 -8.75
C ASP A 25 5.35 1.99 -8.14
N PHE A 26 5.39 2.54 -6.93
CA PHE A 26 4.20 3.04 -6.25
C PHE A 26 3.81 4.36 -6.89
N LEU A 27 2.96 4.28 -7.92
CA LEU A 27 2.47 5.44 -8.62
C LEU A 27 1.28 6.02 -7.86
N PHE A 28 1.50 7.14 -7.15
CA PHE A 28 0.41 7.91 -6.57
C PHE A 28 -0.41 8.56 -7.69
N LEU A 29 -1.49 7.90 -8.10
CA LEU A 29 -2.25 8.30 -9.29
C LEU A 29 -3.12 9.54 -9.05
N ARG A 30 -3.78 9.63 -7.89
CA ARG A 30 -4.76 10.67 -7.60
C ARG A 30 -5.12 10.72 -6.12
N GLU A 31 -5.34 11.93 -5.61
CA GLU A 31 -6.04 12.19 -4.36
C GLU A 31 -7.38 12.88 -4.64
N PHE A 32 -8.38 12.61 -3.82
CA PHE A 32 -9.65 13.33 -3.87
C PHE A 32 -10.25 13.46 -2.47
N CYS A 33 -10.50 14.70 -2.04
CA CYS A 33 -11.15 15.01 -0.79
C CYS A 33 -12.51 15.64 -1.08
N LEU A 34 -13.55 15.13 -0.41
CA LEU A 34 -14.89 15.71 -0.50
C LEU A 34 -14.93 17.05 0.25
N ASP A 35 -15.58 18.05 -0.35
CA ASP A 35 -15.87 19.33 0.32
C ASP A 35 -17.08 19.19 1.25
N LYS A 36 -16.89 18.42 2.33
CA LYS A 36 -17.92 18.10 3.35
C LYS A 36 -17.59 18.74 4.70
N GLY A 37 -16.58 19.61 4.75
CA GLY A 37 -16.03 20.20 5.97
C GLY A 37 -14.80 19.46 6.50
N SER A 38 -14.18 20.03 7.53
CA SER A 38 -12.97 19.50 8.18
C SER A 38 -13.25 19.12 9.63
N TYR A 39 -12.59 18.07 10.12
CA TYR A 39 -12.58 17.74 11.53
C TYR A 39 -11.45 18.45 12.27
N THR A 40 -11.58 18.64 13.58
CA THR A 40 -10.55 19.30 14.40
C THR A 40 -9.44 18.32 14.79
N ALA A 41 -8.23 18.84 15.05
CA ALA A 41 -7.05 18.02 15.31
C ALA A 41 -7.13 17.12 16.57
N ASN A 42 -8.07 17.37 17.48
CA ASN A 42 -8.28 16.60 18.71
C ASN A 42 -9.69 15.97 18.78
N SER A 43 -10.34 15.77 17.64
CA SER A 43 -11.67 15.16 17.60
C SER A 43 -11.62 13.65 17.84
N THR A 44 -12.70 13.11 18.41
CA THR A 44 -12.91 11.66 18.51
C THR A 44 -12.93 11.00 17.13
N TYR A 45 -13.55 11.65 16.15
CA TYR A 45 -13.50 11.19 14.75
C TYR A 45 -12.07 10.97 14.23
N LYS A 46 -11.13 11.89 14.50
CA LYS A 46 -9.73 11.73 14.08
C LYS A 46 -9.09 10.50 14.72
N ALA A 47 -9.33 10.27 16.01
CA ALA A 47 -8.82 9.08 16.71
C ALA A 47 -9.40 7.79 16.09
N ASN A 48 -10.70 7.78 15.80
CA ASN A 48 -11.39 6.65 15.17
C ASN A 48 -10.87 6.39 13.74
N LEU A 49 -10.65 7.45 12.96
CA LEU A 49 -10.08 7.36 11.62
C LEU A 49 -8.66 6.80 11.65
N ASN A 50 -7.80 7.31 12.54
CA ASN A 50 -6.44 6.80 12.71
C ASN A 50 -6.43 5.33 13.11
N HIS A 51 -7.33 4.92 14.01
CA HIS A 51 -7.48 3.51 14.39
C HIS A 51 -7.79 2.64 13.15
N LEU A 52 -8.77 3.03 12.33
CA LEU A 52 -9.09 2.30 11.10
C LEU A 52 -7.90 2.23 10.15
N LEU A 53 -7.28 3.38 9.82
CA LEU A 53 -6.16 3.44 8.88
C LEU A 53 -4.98 2.57 9.34
N SER A 54 -4.67 2.58 10.64
CA SER A 54 -3.59 1.75 11.19
C SER A 54 -3.87 0.24 11.10
N SER A 55 -5.16 -0.15 11.04
CA SER A 55 -5.59 -1.54 10.98
C SER A 55 -5.70 -2.10 9.55
N ILE A 56 -5.59 -1.25 8.52
CA ILE A 56 -5.74 -1.68 7.12
C ILE A 56 -4.66 -2.70 6.75
N SER A 57 -3.41 -2.42 7.11
CA SER A 57 -2.26 -3.29 6.81
C SER A 57 -2.41 -4.70 7.40
N THR A 58 -2.97 -4.82 8.60
CA THR A 58 -3.09 -6.12 9.27
C THR A 58 -4.34 -6.89 8.87
N ASN A 59 -5.38 -6.20 8.39
CA ASN A 59 -6.71 -6.78 8.21
C ASN A 59 -7.15 -6.86 6.74
N ILE A 60 -6.34 -6.43 5.78
CA ILE A 60 -6.59 -6.74 4.37
C ILE A 60 -6.52 -8.25 4.18
N SER A 61 -7.67 -8.84 3.85
CA SER A 61 -7.78 -10.26 3.48
C SER A 61 -8.22 -10.34 2.04
N TYR A 62 -7.56 -11.18 1.23
CA TYR A 62 -7.86 -11.33 -0.20
C TYR A 62 -7.86 -10.01 -0.99
N GLY A 63 -7.03 -9.04 -0.58
CA GLY A 63 -6.91 -7.74 -1.24
C GLY A 63 -8.08 -6.79 -0.99
N PHE A 64 -8.96 -7.06 -0.01
CA PHE A 64 -10.07 -6.17 0.32
C PHE A 64 -10.15 -5.90 1.82
N TYR A 65 -10.54 -4.68 2.17
CA TYR A 65 -10.80 -4.23 3.53
C TYR A 65 -12.07 -3.37 3.56
N ASN A 66 -12.96 -3.65 4.50
CA ASN A 66 -14.16 -2.86 4.77
C ASN A 66 -14.43 -2.87 6.28
N SER A 67 -14.31 -1.72 6.92
CA SER A 67 -14.52 -1.61 8.36
C SER A 67 -15.01 -0.23 8.77
N SER A 68 -15.56 -0.17 9.98
CA SER A 68 -15.97 1.06 10.65
C SER A 68 -15.57 1.01 12.12
N TYR A 69 -15.33 2.17 12.71
CA TYR A 69 -14.91 2.27 14.10
C TYR A 69 -15.49 3.52 14.76
N GLY A 70 -15.89 3.38 16.03
CA GLY A 70 -16.48 4.44 16.83
C GLY A 70 -18.01 4.45 16.90
N GLU A 71 -18.51 5.28 17.79
CA GLU A 71 -19.93 5.52 18.03
C GLU A 71 -20.56 6.39 16.94
N ILE A 72 -21.90 6.35 16.84
CA ILE A 72 -22.65 6.92 15.71
C ILE A 72 -22.27 8.37 15.38
N SER A 73 -22.00 9.23 16.36
CA SER A 73 -21.62 10.64 16.14
C SER A 73 -20.24 10.83 15.50
N ASP A 74 -19.31 9.92 15.76
CA ASP A 74 -17.89 10.03 15.42
C ASP A 74 -17.39 8.82 14.64
N ARG A 75 -18.32 8.03 14.08
CA ARG A 75 -17.99 6.79 13.39
C ARG A 75 -17.24 7.09 12.12
N ALA A 76 -16.05 6.52 12.00
CA ALA A 76 -15.28 6.53 10.77
C ALA A 76 -15.59 5.26 9.96
N TYR A 77 -15.45 5.37 8.64
CA TYR A 77 -15.62 4.28 7.69
C TYR A 77 -14.42 4.25 6.76
N ALA A 78 -13.92 3.06 6.43
CA ALA A 78 -12.80 2.89 5.52
C ALA A 78 -12.99 1.66 4.64
N ILE A 79 -12.68 1.82 3.36
CA ILE A 79 -12.65 0.75 2.37
C ILE A 79 -11.28 0.80 1.69
N GLY A 80 -10.62 -0.36 1.61
CA GLY A 80 -9.34 -0.53 0.92
C GLY A 80 -9.45 -1.64 -0.12
N LEU A 81 -8.82 -1.44 -1.29
CA LEU A 81 -8.78 -2.42 -2.37
C LEU A 81 -7.36 -2.50 -2.94
N CYS A 82 -6.85 -3.72 -2.99
CA CYS A 82 -5.58 -4.05 -3.60
C CYS A 82 -5.82 -4.65 -4.98
N ARG A 83 -4.81 -4.57 -5.84
CA ARG A 83 -4.85 -5.20 -7.16
C ARG A 83 -4.90 -6.74 -6.97
N GLY A 84 -5.74 -7.43 -7.73
CA GLY A 84 -5.98 -8.88 -7.53
C GLY A 84 -4.79 -9.78 -7.87
N ASP A 85 -3.78 -9.25 -8.55
CA ASP A 85 -2.52 -9.92 -8.92
C ASP A 85 -1.38 -9.69 -7.91
N VAL A 86 -1.58 -8.87 -6.86
CA VAL A 86 -0.58 -8.68 -5.79
C VAL A 86 -0.90 -9.54 -4.58
N THR A 87 0.14 -10.09 -3.94
CA THR A 87 -0.01 -10.82 -2.68
C THR A 87 -0.39 -9.87 -1.55
N SER A 88 -1.01 -10.38 -0.49
CA SER A 88 -1.36 -9.58 0.69
C SER A 88 -0.15 -8.86 1.30
N GLU A 89 1.05 -9.44 1.20
CA GLU A 89 2.29 -8.84 1.70
C GLU A 89 2.69 -7.60 0.88
N SER A 90 2.58 -7.66 -0.44
CA SER A 90 2.84 -6.52 -1.33
C SER A 90 1.78 -5.42 -1.23
N ALA A 91 0.56 -5.78 -0.82
CA ALA A 91 -0.54 -4.83 -0.55
C ALA A 91 -0.31 -3.96 0.70
N VAL A 92 0.46 -4.47 1.67
CA VAL A 92 0.74 -3.80 2.96
C VAL A 92 1.86 -2.78 2.85
N ALA A 93 2.67 -2.84 1.79
CA ALA A 93 3.82 -1.98 1.57
C ALA A 93 3.47 -0.54 1.14
N ILE A 94 2.25 -0.04 1.38
CA ILE A 94 1.94 1.40 1.22
C ILE A 94 2.75 2.15 2.28
N PRO A 95 3.85 2.81 1.93
CA PRO A 95 4.60 3.59 2.90
C PRO A 95 3.76 4.84 3.20
N HIS A 96 3.59 5.15 4.47
CA HIS A 96 3.20 6.49 4.90
C HIS A 96 4.26 7.52 4.50
#